data_AF-A0A2V6BSR6-F1
#
_entry.id   AF-A0A2V6BSR6-F1
#
_cell.length_a   1.000
_cell.length_b   1.000
_cell.length_c   1.000
_cell.angle_alpha   90.00
_cell.angle_beta   90.00
_cell.angle_gamma   90.00
#
_symmetry.space_group_name_H-M   'P 1'
#
loop_
_entity.id
_entity.type
_entity.pdbx_description
1 polymer ?
#
loop_
_entity_poly.entity_id
_entity_poly.type
_entity_poly.pdbx_seq_one_letter_code
_entity_poly.pdbx_strand_id
1 'polypeptide(L)'
;VRVALVQIAIQPSGLFILPLALMFTLPFGWVYAFYQSATALGAEDGAEVKRVFKRAIQQAQLWPKQNHLLLAILALFGLVVFLDVTIGFFQIPALLKTVLGVESAFTRGGWSFFNTTFLATVWGLTYLLLDPLLKAVYLLRCFYGESLQTGEDLKVELKQFVPGTRGAVTVLVLLALWIGAGPLSAAPVSENPHSALRAPHSEISPPDLDRAIEQVINQREFNWRLPREKRVDDPGQKGIFASFVDGMLETIRAWSKTLARWVKAAVTWLADVLDWLKEKVFGKNKTFSTKGRSDSSWMTSLQILIFVLLALATCAAGVLFYRTWRQRRRRTEVASEAVVAVPDLADENVTAGQLPEDDWLRLARELLSKGELRFALRALYLASLAHLAQRDMISLAKFKSNRDYEQELRRRARALPDLQDAFAENVGIFDRVWYGLHDVTREALQRFQINLEKIQAC
;
A
#
# COMPACT_ATOMS: atom_id res chain seq x y z
N VAL A 1 -13.40 -25.83 5.55
CA VAL A 1 -14.26 -25.92 4.34
C VAL A 1 -14.24 -24.64 3.52
N ARG A 2 -14.48 -23.45 4.10
CA ARG A 2 -14.53 -22.18 3.32
C ARG A 2 -13.20 -21.76 2.67
N VAL A 3 -12.06 -21.93 3.34
CA VAL A 3 -10.72 -21.70 2.77
C VAL A 3 -10.51 -22.52 1.49
N ALA A 4 -10.81 -23.82 1.54
CA ALA A 4 -10.71 -24.70 0.38
C ALA A 4 -11.62 -24.26 -0.78
N LEU A 5 -12.84 -23.80 -0.48
CA LEU A 5 -13.76 -23.28 -1.51
C LEU A 5 -13.20 -22.03 -2.21
N VAL A 6 -12.61 -21.09 -1.46
CA VAL A 6 -11.99 -19.89 -2.04
C VAL A 6 -10.82 -20.27 -2.94
N GLN A 7 -9.96 -21.19 -2.50
CA GLN A 7 -8.82 -21.63 -3.30
C GLN A 7 -9.26 -22.40 -4.56
N ILE A 8 -10.25 -23.29 -4.45
CA ILE A 8 -10.79 -24.04 -5.60
C ILE A 8 -11.45 -23.10 -6.62
N ALA A 9 -12.09 -22.02 -6.18
CA ALA A 9 -12.74 -21.08 -7.10
C ALA A 9 -11.72 -20.20 -7.85
N ILE A 10 -10.64 -19.77 -7.20
CA ILE A 10 -9.71 -18.77 -7.75
C ILE A 10 -8.50 -19.42 -8.42
N GLN A 11 -7.83 -20.37 -7.77
CA GLN A 11 -6.52 -20.88 -8.19
C GLN A 11 -6.50 -21.62 -9.54
N PRO A 12 -7.49 -22.43 -9.93
CA PRO A 12 -7.44 -23.17 -11.20
C PRO A 12 -7.32 -22.26 -12.43
N SER A 13 -7.88 -21.05 -12.35
CA SER A 13 -7.74 -20.06 -13.43
C SER A 13 -6.29 -19.62 -13.66
N GLY A 14 -5.44 -19.70 -12.62
CA GLY A 14 -4.02 -19.36 -12.68
C GLY A 14 -3.23 -20.24 -13.64
N LEU A 15 -3.64 -21.51 -13.83
CA LEU A 15 -2.99 -22.44 -14.75
C LEU A 15 -3.00 -21.92 -16.20
N PHE A 16 -4.04 -21.18 -16.59
CA PHE A 16 -4.19 -20.63 -17.94
C PHE A 16 -3.78 -19.15 -18.03
N ILE A 17 -4.12 -18.37 -17.00
CA ILE A 17 -3.91 -16.92 -17.00
C ILE A 17 -2.44 -16.56 -16.78
N LEU A 18 -1.69 -17.31 -15.95
CA LEU A 18 -0.28 -17.01 -15.69
C LEU A 18 0.61 -17.23 -16.93
N PRO A 19 0.53 -18.34 -17.68
CA PRO A 19 1.28 -18.50 -18.92
C PRO A 19 0.94 -17.42 -19.96
N LEU A 20 -0.36 -17.09 -20.09
CA LEU A 20 -0.80 -16.03 -20.99
C LEU A 20 -0.22 -14.68 -20.58
N ALA A 21 -0.25 -14.34 -19.29
CA ALA A 21 0.31 -13.08 -18.79
C ALA A 21 1.84 -13.04 -18.93
N LEU A 22 2.52 -14.18 -18.80
CA LEU A 22 3.96 -14.30 -19.00
C LEU A 22 4.36 -13.99 -20.44
N MET A 23 3.58 -14.45 -21.43
CA MET A 23 3.83 -14.13 -22.86
C MET A 23 3.82 -12.62 -23.14
N PHE A 24 2.96 -11.87 -22.46
CA PHE A 24 2.87 -10.41 -22.64
C PHE A 24 3.81 -9.61 -21.75
N THR A 25 4.55 -10.27 -20.83
CA THR A 25 5.55 -9.75 -19.87
C THR A 25 5.09 -8.64 -18.91
N LEU A 26 4.49 -7.58 -19.44
CA LEU A 26 3.93 -6.46 -18.68
C LEU A 26 2.87 -6.94 -17.67
N PRO A 27 1.75 -7.58 -18.04
CA PRO A 27 0.69 -7.92 -17.08
C PRO A 27 1.13 -8.97 -16.04
N PHE A 28 2.21 -9.72 -16.29
CA PHE A 28 2.63 -10.85 -15.48
C PHE A 28 2.79 -10.51 -14.00
N GLY A 29 3.50 -9.43 -13.66
CA GLY A 29 3.75 -9.09 -12.26
C GLY A 29 2.48 -8.82 -11.46
N TRP A 30 1.49 -8.18 -12.06
CA TRP A 30 0.20 -7.90 -11.42
C TRP A 30 -0.66 -9.14 -11.27
N VAL A 31 -0.74 -9.96 -12.32
CA VAL A 31 -1.49 -11.21 -12.30
C VAL A 31 -0.89 -12.17 -11.28
N TYR A 32 0.44 -12.28 -11.25
CA TYR A 32 1.16 -13.12 -10.29
C TYR A 32 0.91 -12.64 -8.86
N ALA A 33 1.03 -11.33 -8.61
CA ALA A 33 0.73 -10.76 -7.30
C ALA A 33 -0.72 -10.99 -6.86
N PHE A 34 -1.67 -10.96 -7.79
CA PHE A 34 -3.07 -11.27 -7.51
C PHE A 34 -3.26 -12.70 -6.99
N TYR A 35 -2.71 -13.71 -7.69
CA TYR A 35 -2.83 -15.10 -7.26
C TYR A 35 -2.15 -15.35 -5.92
N GLN A 36 -0.95 -14.80 -5.71
CA GLN A 36 -0.25 -14.95 -4.44
C GLN A 36 -0.98 -14.26 -3.28
N SER A 37 -1.53 -13.06 -3.51
CA SER A 37 -2.33 -12.34 -2.51
C SER A 37 -3.65 -13.06 -2.21
N ALA A 38 -4.29 -13.66 -3.23
CA ALA A 38 -5.50 -14.46 -3.04
C ALA A 38 -5.23 -15.73 -2.22
N THR A 39 -4.05 -16.34 -2.37
CA THR A 39 -3.61 -17.46 -1.52
C THR A 39 -3.49 -17.02 -0.06
N ALA A 40 -2.80 -15.91 0.20
CA ALA A 40 -2.57 -15.40 1.55
C ALA A 40 -3.87 -14.98 2.25
N LEU A 41 -4.71 -14.18 1.57
CA LEU A 41 -5.97 -13.65 2.12
C LEU A 41 -7.07 -14.72 2.22
N GLY A 42 -7.03 -15.74 1.36
CA GLY A 42 -7.97 -16.85 1.40
C GLY A 42 -7.78 -17.78 2.60
N ALA A 43 -6.67 -17.65 3.33
CA ALA A 43 -6.39 -18.42 4.55
C ALA A 43 -7.05 -17.85 5.82
N GLU A 44 -7.63 -16.64 5.77
CA GLU A 44 -8.34 -16.04 6.90
C GLU A 44 -9.68 -16.73 7.19
N ASP A 45 -10.00 -16.88 8.49
CA ASP A 45 -11.26 -17.46 8.94
C ASP A 45 -12.46 -16.58 8.56
N GLY A 46 -13.46 -17.18 7.88
CA GLY A 46 -14.69 -16.49 7.47
C GLY A 46 -14.62 -15.75 6.12
N ALA A 47 -13.53 -15.89 5.37
CA ALA A 47 -13.34 -15.19 4.10
C ALA A 47 -14.36 -15.60 3.01
N GLU A 48 -15.07 -14.61 2.45
CA GLU A 48 -15.94 -14.77 1.28
C GLU A 48 -15.17 -14.59 -0.04
N VAL A 49 -15.47 -15.41 -1.05
CA VAL A 49 -14.78 -15.39 -2.37
C VAL A 49 -14.75 -13.99 -2.99
N LYS A 50 -15.89 -13.29 -2.98
CA LYS A 50 -16.01 -11.93 -3.57
C LYS A 50 -15.14 -10.90 -2.83
N ARG A 51 -15.06 -11.02 -1.51
CA ARG A 51 -14.26 -10.12 -0.67
C ARG A 51 -12.76 -10.38 -0.86
N VAL A 52 -12.36 -11.65 -0.89
CA VAL A 52 -10.96 -12.05 -1.18
C VAL A 52 -10.53 -11.58 -2.56
N PHE A 53 -11.37 -11.76 -3.58
CA PHE A 53 -11.08 -11.31 -4.94
C PHE A 53 -10.84 -9.79 -5.00
N LYS A 54 -11.70 -8.99 -4.36
CA LYS A 54 -11.55 -7.53 -4.32
C LYS A 54 -10.28 -7.10 -3.56
N ARG A 55 -10.02 -7.70 -2.40
CA ARG A 55 -8.81 -7.42 -1.60
C ARG A 55 -7.53 -7.82 -2.35
N ALA A 56 -7.52 -8.98 -3.00
CA ALA A 56 -6.39 -9.45 -3.80
C ALA A 56 -6.07 -8.52 -4.97
N ILE A 57 -7.08 -7.94 -5.63
CA ILE A 57 -6.87 -6.92 -6.67
C ILE A 57 -6.23 -5.65 -6.08
N GLN A 58 -6.72 -5.19 -4.93
CA GLN A 58 -6.16 -4.00 -4.27
C GLN A 58 -4.70 -4.23 -3.86
N GLN A 59 -4.39 -5.39 -3.28
CA GLN A 59 -3.03 -5.76 -2.89
C GLN A 59 -2.09 -5.96 -4.09
N ALA A 60 -2.58 -6.53 -5.20
CA ALA A 60 -1.81 -6.67 -6.43
C ALA A 60 -1.46 -5.33 -7.08
N GLN A 61 -2.29 -4.31 -6.89
CA GLN A 61 -2.08 -2.96 -7.41
C GLN A 61 -1.25 -2.08 -6.47
N LEU A 62 -1.16 -2.44 -5.20
CA LEU A 62 -0.31 -1.75 -4.23
C LEU A 62 1.15 -1.88 -4.67
N TRP A 63 1.94 -0.81 -4.53
CA TRP A 63 3.39 -0.72 -4.81
C TRP A 63 3.94 -1.57 -5.99
N PRO A 64 3.57 -1.25 -7.25
CA PRO A 64 3.93 -2.08 -8.41
C PRO A 64 5.44 -2.17 -8.63
N LYS A 65 6.18 -1.06 -8.44
CA LYS A 65 7.65 -1.04 -8.58
C LYS A 65 8.32 -2.05 -7.64
N GLN A 66 7.89 -2.08 -6.38
CA GLN A 66 8.43 -3.01 -5.38
C GLN A 66 8.08 -4.47 -5.73
N ASN A 67 6.88 -4.73 -6.23
CA ASN A 67 6.47 -6.07 -6.66
C ASN A 67 7.32 -6.59 -7.83
N HIS A 68 7.53 -5.77 -8.86
CA HIS A 68 8.38 -6.16 -9.99
C HIS A 68 9.84 -6.35 -9.58
N LEU A 69 10.38 -5.49 -8.71
CA LEU A 69 11.73 -5.65 -8.17
C LEU A 69 11.85 -6.94 -7.36
N LEU A 70 10.88 -7.22 -6.49
CA LEU A 70 10.83 -8.45 -5.71
C LEU A 70 10.81 -9.69 -6.62
N LEU A 71 9.94 -9.70 -7.63
CA LEU A 71 9.88 -10.80 -8.60
C LEU A 71 11.18 -10.97 -9.37
N ALA A 72 11.87 -9.87 -9.71
CA ALA A 72 13.19 -9.94 -10.35
C ALA A 72 14.25 -10.55 -9.42
N ILE A 73 14.28 -10.14 -8.15
CA ILE A 73 15.18 -10.70 -7.12
C ILE A 73 14.89 -12.21 -6.94
N LEU A 74 13.62 -12.58 -6.77
CA LEU A 74 13.23 -13.98 -6.56
C LEU A 74 13.46 -14.84 -7.81
N ALA A 75 13.30 -14.28 -9.02
CA ALA A 75 13.66 -14.97 -10.26
C ALA A 75 15.16 -15.21 -10.38
N LEU A 76 15.99 -14.23 -9.99
CA LEU A 76 17.45 -14.38 -9.97
C LEU A 76 17.88 -15.42 -8.93
N PHE A 77 17.33 -15.34 -7.72
CA PHE A 77 17.57 -16.34 -6.68
C PHE A 77 17.11 -17.74 -7.16
N GLY A 78 15.95 -17.82 -7.80
CA GLY A 78 15.44 -19.05 -8.39
C GLY A 78 16.33 -19.62 -9.49
N LEU A 79 16.97 -18.77 -10.29
CA LEU A 79 17.97 -19.21 -11.28
C LEU A 79 19.19 -19.84 -10.58
N VAL A 80 19.67 -19.25 -9.50
CA VAL A 80 20.79 -19.80 -8.71
C VAL A 80 20.39 -21.16 -8.13
N VAL A 81 19.23 -21.25 -7.47
CA VAL A 81 18.71 -22.52 -6.93
C VAL A 81 18.54 -23.55 -8.04
N PHE A 82 18.03 -23.17 -9.20
CA PHE A 82 17.91 -24.06 -10.36
C PHE A 82 19.25 -24.61 -10.81
N LEU A 83 20.28 -23.76 -10.91
CA LEU A 83 21.63 -24.15 -11.26
C LEU A 83 22.23 -25.07 -10.20
N ASP A 84 22.09 -24.75 -8.92
CA ASP A 84 22.60 -25.55 -7.80
C ASP A 84 21.96 -26.94 -7.76
N VAL A 85 20.63 -27.01 -7.92
CA VAL A 85 19.90 -28.28 -8.03
C VAL A 85 20.40 -29.06 -9.25
N THR A 86 20.50 -28.42 -10.41
CA THR A 86 20.99 -29.05 -11.63
C THR A 86 22.41 -29.63 -11.45
N ILE A 87 23.34 -28.82 -10.92
CA ILE A 87 24.71 -29.22 -10.64
C ILE A 87 24.74 -30.37 -9.63
N GLY A 88 23.94 -30.29 -8.56
CA GLY A 88 23.80 -31.36 -7.58
C GLY A 88 23.37 -32.68 -8.23
N PHE A 89 22.36 -32.65 -9.09
CA PHE A 89 21.92 -33.83 -9.84
C PHE A 89 22.98 -34.37 -10.82
N PHE A 90 23.84 -33.52 -11.40
CA PHE A 90 24.97 -33.97 -12.21
C PHE A 90 26.09 -34.60 -11.35
N GLN A 91 26.37 -34.03 -10.18
CA GLN A 91 27.48 -34.45 -9.32
C GLN A 91 27.15 -35.70 -8.49
N ILE A 92 25.91 -35.85 -8.00
CA ILE A 92 25.51 -36.97 -7.14
C ILE A 92 25.84 -38.34 -7.78
N PRO A 93 25.45 -38.63 -9.04
CA PRO A 93 25.80 -39.90 -9.69
C PRO A 93 27.31 -40.08 -9.86
N ALA A 94 28.06 -39.01 -10.15
CA ALA A 94 29.51 -39.06 -10.29
C ALA A 94 30.18 -39.41 -8.94
N LEU A 95 29.73 -38.78 -7.86
CA LEU A 95 30.20 -39.07 -6.50
C LEU A 95 29.85 -40.51 -6.10
N LEU A 96 28.64 -40.97 -6.42
CA LEU A 96 28.22 -42.36 -6.16
C LEU A 96 29.12 -43.37 -6.87
N LYS A 97 29.49 -43.09 -8.12
CA LYS A 97 30.42 -43.93 -8.87
C LYS A 97 31.81 -43.93 -8.24
N THR A 98 32.34 -42.76 -7.86
CA THR A 98 33.68 -42.68 -7.26
C THR A 98 33.77 -43.29 -5.86
N VAL A 99 32.71 -43.17 -5.05
CA VAL A 99 32.72 -43.59 -3.64
C VAL A 99 32.23 -45.03 -3.45
N LEU A 100 31.16 -45.43 -4.16
CA LEU A 100 30.51 -46.73 -4.00
C LEU A 100 30.77 -47.68 -5.18
N GLY A 101 31.41 -47.21 -6.27
CA GLY A 101 31.60 -48.01 -7.49
C GLY A 101 30.31 -48.31 -8.27
N VAL A 102 29.17 -47.73 -7.88
CA VAL A 102 27.87 -48.00 -8.50
C VAL A 102 27.76 -47.19 -9.80
N GLU A 103 27.64 -47.90 -10.92
CA GLU A 103 27.35 -47.26 -12.21
C GLU A 103 25.85 -47.11 -12.43
N SER A 104 25.41 -45.87 -12.62
CA SER A 104 24.03 -45.54 -13.00
C SER A 104 23.91 -45.24 -14.50
N ALA A 105 22.69 -45.27 -15.04
CA ALA A 105 22.40 -44.85 -16.41
C ALA A 105 22.94 -43.44 -16.72
N PHE A 106 22.91 -42.54 -15.72
CA PHE A 106 23.43 -41.18 -15.82
C PHE A 106 24.96 -41.10 -15.93
N THR A 107 25.68 -42.03 -15.30
CA THR A 107 27.15 -42.11 -15.43
C THR A 107 27.62 -42.84 -16.68
N ARG A 108 26.74 -43.59 -17.35
CA ARG A 108 27.05 -44.34 -18.58
C ARG A 108 26.81 -43.54 -19.86
N GLY A 109 25.96 -42.51 -19.83
CA GLY A 109 25.70 -41.65 -20.99
C GLY A 109 25.46 -40.19 -20.60
N GLY A 110 26.32 -39.28 -21.08
CA GLY A 110 26.22 -37.84 -20.81
C GLY A 110 24.93 -37.17 -21.31
N TRP A 111 24.26 -37.77 -22.30
CA TRP A 111 22.98 -37.29 -22.83
C TRP A 111 21.76 -37.69 -21.99
N SER A 112 21.93 -38.62 -21.02
CA SER A 112 20.83 -39.12 -20.19
C SER A 112 20.22 -38.05 -19.27
N PHE A 113 20.91 -36.92 -19.08
CA PHE A 113 20.42 -35.77 -18.32
C PHE A 113 19.43 -34.88 -19.10
N PHE A 114 19.38 -34.98 -20.43
CA PHE A 114 18.48 -34.15 -21.26
C PHE A 114 17.09 -34.77 -21.48
N ASN A 115 16.60 -35.57 -20.52
CA ASN A 115 15.25 -36.12 -20.56
C ASN A 115 14.21 -35.10 -20.03
N THR A 116 13.01 -35.12 -20.57
CA THR A 116 11.86 -34.33 -20.09
C THR A 116 11.56 -34.60 -18.62
N THR A 117 11.74 -35.84 -18.15
CA THR A 117 11.59 -36.19 -16.73
C THR A 117 12.63 -35.48 -15.86
N PHE A 118 13.90 -35.43 -16.28
CA PHE A 118 14.95 -34.73 -15.55
C PHE A 118 14.62 -33.24 -15.41
N LEU A 119 14.24 -32.61 -16.52
CA LEU A 119 13.85 -31.21 -16.53
C LEU A 119 12.66 -30.98 -15.60
N ALA A 120 11.60 -31.78 -15.70
CA ALA A 120 10.43 -31.67 -14.82
C ALA A 120 10.79 -31.84 -13.33
N THR A 121 11.70 -32.76 -12.99
CA THR A 121 12.18 -32.94 -11.62
C THR A 121 12.96 -31.72 -11.12
N VAL A 122 13.91 -31.21 -11.89
CA VAL A 122 14.71 -30.03 -11.51
C VAL A 122 13.81 -28.80 -11.35
N TRP A 123 12.92 -28.55 -12.31
CA TRP A 123 11.95 -27.44 -12.22
C TRP A 123 11.00 -27.59 -11.04
N GLY A 124 10.48 -28.79 -10.81
CA GLY A 124 9.59 -29.08 -9.68
C GLY A 124 10.28 -28.89 -8.34
N LEU A 125 11.52 -29.36 -8.20
CA LEU A 125 12.30 -29.23 -6.96
C LEU A 125 12.72 -27.78 -6.71
N THR A 126 13.11 -27.06 -7.76
CA THR A 126 13.35 -25.60 -7.69
C THR A 126 12.09 -24.86 -7.24
N TYR A 127 10.93 -25.19 -7.81
CA TYR A 127 9.66 -24.61 -7.42
C TYR A 127 9.33 -24.86 -5.95
N LEU A 128 9.51 -26.10 -5.46
CA LEU A 128 9.26 -26.45 -4.06
C LEU A 128 10.17 -25.70 -3.08
N LEU A 129 11.40 -25.39 -3.46
CA LEU A 129 12.33 -24.60 -2.65
C LEU A 129 11.95 -23.11 -2.62
N LEU A 130 11.43 -22.56 -3.72
CA LEU A 130 11.05 -21.15 -3.83
C LEU A 130 9.67 -20.82 -3.28
N ASP A 131 8.72 -21.76 -3.34
CA ASP A 131 7.32 -21.55 -3.00
C ASP A 131 7.10 -21.04 -1.55
N PRO A 132 7.75 -21.59 -0.51
CA PRO A 132 7.62 -21.08 0.85
C PRO A 132 8.11 -19.64 1.00
N LEU A 133 9.21 -19.29 0.33
CA LEU A 133 9.78 -17.95 0.36
C LEU A 133 8.84 -16.94 -0.33
N LEU A 134 8.31 -17.30 -1.48
CA LEU A 134 7.30 -16.51 -2.20
C LEU A 134 6.06 -16.25 -1.34
N LYS A 135 5.50 -17.31 -0.75
CA LYS A 135 4.31 -17.20 0.12
C LYS A 135 4.59 -16.33 1.34
N ALA A 136 5.74 -16.48 1.99
CA ALA A 136 6.12 -15.66 3.13
C ALA A 136 6.18 -14.17 2.78
N VAL A 137 6.81 -13.82 1.65
CA VAL A 137 6.90 -12.42 1.22
C VAL A 137 5.53 -11.84 0.86
N TYR A 138 4.70 -12.59 0.13
CA TYR A 138 3.36 -12.10 -0.24
C TYR A 138 2.40 -12.03 0.94
N LEU A 139 2.54 -12.92 1.93
CA LEU A 139 1.81 -12.82 3.19
C LEU A 139 2.19 -11.54 3.93
N LEU A 140 3.49 -11.26 4.06
CA LEU A 140 3.98 -10.04 4.70
C LEU A 140 3.54 -8.78 3.96
N ARG A 141 3.56 -8.82 2.62
CA ARG A 141 3.07 -7.74 1.77
C ARG A 141 1.58 -7.46 1.99
N CYS A 142 0.75 -8.50 2.05
CA CYS A 142 -0.68 -8.34 2.32
C CYS A 142 -0.91 -7.77 3.72
N PHE A 143 -0.19 -8.28 4.72
CA PHE A 143 -0.27 -7.79 6.10
C PHE A 143 0.06 -6.30 6.22
N TYR A 144 1.21 -5.86 5.66
CA TYR A 144 1.57 -4.44 5.67
C TYR A 144 0.59 -3.59 4.86
N GLY A 145 0.14 -4.09 3.70
CA GLY A 145 -0.82 -3.39 2.88
C GLY A 145 -2.16 -3.14 3.58
N GLU A 146 -2.61 -4.07 4.42
CA GLU A 146 -3.84 -3.91 5.22
C GLU A 146 -3.62 -3.09 6.49
N SER A 147 -2.43 -3.20 7.08
CA SER A 147 -2.03 -2.41 8.24
C SER A 147 -2.04 -0.91 7.97
N LEU A 148 -1.89 -0.48 6.71
CA LEU A 148 -2.07 0.93 6.32
C LEU A 148 -3.48 1.48 6.64
N GLN A 149 -4.51 0.63 6.65
CA GLN A 149 -5.88 1.03 6.95
C GLN A 149 -6.29 0.64 8.37
N THR A 150 -5.84 -0.52 8.86
CA THR A 150 -6.26 -1.07 10.14
C THR A 150 -5.40 -0.60 11.32
N GLY A 151 -4.17 -0.16 11.06
CA GLY A 151 -3.18 0.18 12.08
C GLY A 151 -2.74 -1.02 12.93
N GLU A 152 -2.93 -2.25 12.46
CA GLU A 152 -2.56 -3.45 13.23
C GLU A 152 -1.06 -3.60 13.45
N ASP A 153 -0.24 -3.13 12.51
CA ASP A 153 1.22 -3.05 12.67
C ASP A 153 1.62 -2.25 13.92
N LEU A 154 0.99 -1.09 14.13
CA LEU A 154 1.20 -0.26 15.34
C LEU A 154 0.79 -1.00 16.61
N LYS A 155 -0.27 -1.81 16.58
CA LYS A 155 -0.69 -2.61 17.75
C LYS A 155 0.31 -3.72 18.06
N VAL A 156 0.91 -4.34 17.04
CA VAL A 156 1.95 -5.36 17.21
C VAL A 156 3.22 -4.73 17.77
N GLU A 157 3.62 -3.56 17.25
CA GLU A 157 4.77 -2.81 17.76
C GLU A 157 4.54 -2.36 19.20
N LEU A 158 3.35 -1.84 19.54
CA LEU A 158 3.01 -1.44 20.90
C LEU A 158 3.06 -2.61 21.90
N LYS A 159 2.67 -3.82 21.49
CA LYS A 159 2.76 -5.03 22.34
C LYS A 159 4.19 -5.39 22.73
N GLN A 160 5.19 -4.99 21.95
CA GLN A 160 6.60 -5.19 22.31
C GLN A 160 7.05 -4.26 23.45
N PHE A 161 6.35 -3.13 23.62
CA PHE A 161 6.60 -2.14 24.67
C PHE A 161 5.71 -2.32 25.90
N VAL A 162 4.65 -3.12 25.82
CA VAL A 162 3.91 -3.56 27.00
C VAL A 162 4.81 -4.58 27.72
N PRO A 163 5.35 -4.28 28.92
CA PRO A 163 6.16 -5.24 29.65
C PRO A 163 5.32 -6.50 29.82
N GLY A 164 5.83 -7.62 29.29
CA GLY A 164 5.18 -8.90 29.43
C GLY A 164 4.99 -9.18 30.92
N THR A 165 3.77 -9.06 31.41
CA THR A 165 3.36 -9.39 32.79
C THR A 165 3.77 -10.82 33.18
N ARG A 166 4.13 -11.66 32.19
CA ARG A 166 4.68 -12.99 32.39
C ARG A 166 6.06 -13.01 33.07
N GLY A 167 6.92 -12.02 32.83
CA GLY A 167 8.24 -11.94 33.49
C GLY A 167 8.17 -11.41 34.92
N ALA A 168 7.26 -10.47 35.19
CA ALA A 168 7.04 -9.95 36.53
C ALA A 168 6.36 -10.97 37.45
N VAL A 169 5.44 -11.79 36.92
CA VAL A 169 4.76 -12.85 37.69
C VAL A 169 5.72 -13.99 38.05
N THR A 170 6.64 -14.39 37.17
CA THR A 170 7.63 -15.43 37.52
C THR A 170 8.63 -14.93 38.55
N VAL A 171 9.05 -13.67 38.50
CA VAL A 171 9.91 -13.06 39.52
C VAL A 171 9.17 -12.94 40.86
N LEU A 172 7.90 -12.52 40.86
CA LEU A 172 7.10 -12.44 42.10
C LEU A 172 6.81 -13.81 42.71
N VAL A 173 6.58 -14.85 41.88
CA VAL A 173 6.38 -16.23 42.36
C VAL A 173 7.69 -16.80 42.92
N LEU A 174 8.83 -16.54 42.27
CA LEU A 174 10.14 -16.92 42.79
C LEU A 174 10.49 -16.16 44.07
N LEU A 175 10.12 -14.88 44.20
CA LEU A 175 10.30 -14.09 45.42
C LEU A 175 9.39 -14.59 46.55
N ALA A 176 8.14 -14.95 46.25
CA ALA A 176 7.20 -15.53 47.21
C ALA A 176 7.64 -16.93 47.69
N LEU A 177 8.24 -17.74 46.80
CA LEU A 177 8.87 -19.03 47.15
C LEU A 177 10.15 -18.82 47.99
N TRP A 178 10.87 -17.73 47.79
CA TRP A 178 12.07 -17.40 48.59
C TRP A 178 11.73 -16.89 49.99
N ILE A 179 10.63 -16.14 50.13
CA ILE A 179 10.14 -15.65 51.43
C ILE A 179 9.42 -16.76 52.23
N GLY A 180 8.94 -17.82 51.56
CA GLY A 180 8.24 -18.95 52.16
C GLY A 180 9.11 -19.98 52.92
N ALA A 181 10.41 -19.77 53.06
CA ALA A 181 11.35 -20.71 53.70
C ALA A 181 11.99 -20.17 55.00
N GLY A 182 11.27 -19.33 55.75
CA GLY A 182 11.63 -18.96 57.13
C GLY A 182 10.75 -19.71 58.14
N PRO A 183 11.31 -20.40 59.15
CA PRO A 183 10.50 -21.12 60.13
C PRO A 183 9.62 -20.16 60.94
N LEU A 184 8.32 -20.44 60.90
CA LEU A 184 7.27 -19.86 61.71
C LEU A 184 7.62 -19.95 63.20
N SER A 185 8.08 -18.84 63.79
CA SER A 185 8.04 -18.65 65.23
C SER A 185 6.74 -17.93 65.57
N ALA A 186 5.80 -18.69 66.12
CA ALA A 186 4.51 -18.20 66.54
C ALA A 186 4.67 -17.32 67.80
N ALA A 187 4.57 -16.00 67.63
CA ALA A 187 4.28 -15.08 68.72
C ALA A 187 2.75 -14.88 68.78
N PRO A 188 2.11 -15.09 69.94
CA PRO A 188 0.66 -15.07 70.04
C PRO A 188 0.08 -13.67 69.86
N VAL A 189 -1.00 -13.62 69.08
CA VAL A 189 -1.88 -12.48 68.88
C VAL A 189 -2.52 -12.11 70.23
N SER A 190 -2.25 -10.89 70.71
CA SER A 190 -3.09 -10.25 71.73
C SER A 190 -4.18 -9.44 71.05
N GLU A 191 -5.42 -9.82 71.35
CA GLU A 191 -6.64 -9.07 71.09
C GLU A 191 -6.60 -7.73 71.84
N ASN A 192 -6.93 -6.62 71.17
CA ASN A 192 -8.11 -5.80 71.49
C ASN A 192 -8.20 -4.50 70.67
N PRO A 193 -9.41 -3.88 70.61
CA PRO A 193 -9.92 -3.19 69.43
C PRO A 193 -9.97 -1.66 69.57
N HIS A 194 -10.25 -1.01 68.44
CA HIS A 194 -10.57 0.42 68.28
C HIS A 194 -9.41 1.41 68.49
N SER A 195 -8.95 1.99 67.38
CA SER A 195 -8.49 3.38 67.33
C SER A 195 -8.83 3.94 65.96
N ALA A 196 -9.76 4.89 65.96
CA ALA A 196 -10.08 5.72 64.82
C ALA A 196 -8.82 6.48 64.38
N LEU A 197 -8.18 6.04 63.29
CA LEU A 197 -7.15 6.83 62.62
C LEU A 197 -7.81 7.74 61.61
N ARG A 198 -8.17 8.91 62.14
CA ARG A 198 -8.22 10.20 61.46
C ARG A 198 -7.19 10.22 60.32
N ALA A 199 -7.65 10.17 59.07
CA ALA A 199 -6.79 10.48 57.94
C ALA A 199 -6.34 11.93 58.10
N PRO A 200 -5.03 12.24 58.13
CA PRO A 200 -4.61 13.61 57.97
C PRO A 200 -5.01 14.00 56.54
N HIS A 201 -5.89 15.00 56.41
CA HIS A 201 -5.92 15.79 55.20
C HIS A 201 -4.55 16.46 55.11
N SER A 202 -3.61 15.81 54.43
CA SER A 202 -2.43 16.47 53.92
C SER A 202 -2.93 17.41 52.83
N GLU A 203 -3.29 18.64 53.24
CA GLU A 203 -3.33 19.79 52.34
C GLU A 203 -1.91 19.96 51.80
N ILE A 204 -1.64 19.31 50.67
CA ILE A 204 -0.39 19.52 49.94
C ILE A 204 -0.47 20.95 49.43
N SER A 205 0.45 21.80 49.90
CA SER A 205 0.48 23.18 49.46
C SER A 205 0.77 23.22 47.94
N PRO A 206 0.10 24.09 47.16
CA PRO A 206 0.36 24.22 45.72
C PRO A 206 1.85 24.36 45.35
N PRO A 207 2.69 25.14 46.08
CA PRO A 207 4.10 25.24 45.73
C PRO A 207 4.90 23.96 46.02
N ASP A 208 4.48 23.15 47.01
CA ASP A 208 5.12 21.86 47.27
C ASP A 208 4.74 20.82 46.21
N LEU A 209 3.51 20.89 45.68
CA LEU A 209 3.08 20.06 44.56
C LEU A 209 3.84 20.43 43.28
N ASP A 210 3.96 21.71 42.95
CA ASP A 210 4.72 22.16 41.78
C ASP A 210 6.18 21.72 41.86
N ARG A 211 6.80 21.83 43.04
CA ARG A 211 8.18 21.36 43.25
C ARG A 211 8.29 19.85 43.09
N ALA A 212 7.33 19.08 43.59
CA ALA A 212 7.31 17.63 43.42
C ALA A 212 7.10 17.23 41.95
N ILE A 213 6.22 17.92 41.22
CA ILE A 213 5.99 17.71 39.79
C ILE A 213 7.27 18.01 39.00
N GLU A 214 7.91 19.15 39.25
CA GLU A 214 9.13 19.55 38.56
C GLU A 214 10.30 18.59 38.86
N GLN A 215 10.37 18.09 40.09
CA GLN A 215 11.35 17.09 40.49
C GLN A 215 11.10 15.75 39.80
N VAL A 216 9.85 15.31 39.66
CA VAL A 216 9.48 14.04 38.99
C VAL A 216 9.67 14.15 37.47
N ILE A 217 9.20 15.22 36.83
CA ILE A 217 9.35 15.42 35.37
C ILE A 217 10.83 15.42 34.96
N ASN A 218 11.71 15.97 35.80
CA ASN A 218 13.15 16.02 35.52
C ASN A 218 13.90 14.72 35.84
N GLN A 219 13.26 13.72 36.46
CA GLN A 219 13.91 12.43 36.66
C GLN A 219 14.20 11.77 35.30
N ARG A 220 15.36 11.12 35.25
CA ARG A 220 15.91 10.51 34.03
C ARG A 220 15.00 9.47 33.38
N GLU A 221 14.08 8.90 34.15
CA GLU A 221 13.10 7.90 33.74
C GLU A 221 11.84 8.49 33.09
N PHE A 222 11.45 9.72 33.45
CA PHE A 222 10.29 10.43 32.88
C PHE A 222 10.66 11.43 31.78
N ASN A 223 11.96 11.70 31.62
CA ASN A 223 12.48 12.50 30.53
C ASN A 223 12.36 11.71 29.21
N TRP A 224 11.23 11.86 28.53
CA TRP A 224 10.88 11.15 27.30
C TRP A 224 11.97 11.34 26.26
N ARG A 225 12.83 10.32 26.10
CA ARG A 225 13.79 10.29 25.01
C ARG A 225 13.01 9.97 23.76
N LEU A 226 12.90 10.92 22.83
CA LEU A 226 12.54 10.56 21.46
C LEU A 226 13.42 9.35 21.07
N PRO A 227 12.84 8.30 20.48
CA PRO A 227 13.63 7.20 19.94
C PRO A 227 14.75 7.82 19.15
N ARG A 228 16.00 7.60 19.56
CA ARG A 228 17.14 8.07 18.78
C ARG A 228 16.89 7.58 17.38
N GLU A 229 16.75 8.50 16.42
CA GLU A 229 16.77 8.14 15.01
C GLU A 229 17.90 7.14 14.86
N LYS A 230 17.52 5.92 14.45
CA LYS A 230 18.44 4.81 14.24
C LYS A 230 19.57 5.40 13.42
N ARG A 231 20.75 5.59 14.04
CA ARG A 231 21.91 6.18 13.37
C ARG A 231 22.03 5.43 12.05
N VAL A 232 21.86 6.15 10.95
CA VAL A 232 22.16 5.62 9.63
C VAL A 232 23.57 5.06 9.75
N ASP A 233 23.70 3.75 9.58
CA ASP A 233 24.97 3.05 9.67
C ASP A 233 26.02 3.78 8.80
N ASP A 234 27.25 3.82 9.29
CA ASP A 234 28.40 4.47 8.65
C ASP A 234 28.45 4.21 7.13
N PRO A 235 28.66 5.22 6.28
CA PRO A 235 28.73 5.06 4.82
C PRO A 235 29.88 4.14 4.35
N GLY A 236 30.77 3.71 5.26
CA GLY A 236 31.88 2.81 5.00
C GLY A 236 31.57 1.31 5.20
N GLN A 237 30.51 0.95 5.93
CA GLN A 237 30.12 -0.46 6.10
C GLN A 237 28.88 -0.74 5.25
N LYS A 238 29.11 -0.99 3.96
CA LYS A 238 28.06 -1.59 3.12
C LYS A 238 27.67 -2.91 3.77
N GLY A 239 26.50 -2.95 4.41
CA GLY A 239 25.93 -4.18 4.93
C GLY A 239 25.88 -5.23 3.81
N ILE A 240 25.98 -6.51 4.18
CA ILE A 240 26.01 -7.65 3.23
C ILE A 240 24.89 -7.56 2.19
N PHE A 241 23.73 -7.02 2.58
CA PHE A 241 22.59 -6.77 1.71
C PHE A 241 22.79 -5.60 0.74
N ALA A 242 23.41 -4.50 1.16
CA ALA A 242 23.71 -3.35 0.29
C ALA A 242 24.77 -3.72 -0.76
N SER A 243 25.81 -4.47 -0.39
CA SER A 243 26.80 -4.99 -1.35
C SER A 243 26.20 -6.01 -2.33
N PHE A 244 25.26 -6.84 -1.88
CA PHE A 244 24.54 -7.76 -2.75
C PHE A 244 23.61 -7.01 -3.73
N VAL A 245 22.88 -5.99 -3.26
CA VAL A 245 22.01 -5.15 -4.08
C VAL A 245 22.82 -4.35 -5.09
N ASP A 246 23.96 -3.80 -4.71
CA ASP A 246 24.89 -3.11 -5.62
C ASP A 246 25.40 -4.06 -6.72
N GLY A 247 25.88 -5.26 -6.33
CA GLY A 247 26.33 -6.27 -7.29
C GLY A 247 25.22 -6.74 -8.24
N MET A 248 23.99 -6.83 -7.74
CA MET A 248 22.80 -7.15 -8.52
C MET A 248 22.41 -6.00 -9.48
N LEU A 249 22.49 -4.75 -9.04
CA LEU A 249 22.25 -3.56 -9.87
C LEU A 249 23.26 -3.46 -11.00
N GLU A 250 24.53 -3.80 -10.74
CA GLU A 250 25.58 -3.85 -11.75
C GLU A 250 25.34 -4.97 -12.76
N THR A 251 24.94 -6.18 -12.32
CA THR A 251 24.58 -7.27 -13.24
C THR A 251 23.35 -6.93 -14.08
N ILE A 252 22.32 -6.31 -13.50
CA ILE A 252 21.14 -5.82 -14.23
C ILE A 252 21.53 -4.74 -15.25
N ARG A 253 22.41 -3.80 -14.90
CA ARG A 253 22.92 -2.79 -15.84
C ARG A 253 23.73 -3.43 -16.95
N ALA A 254 24.57 -4.42 -16.66
CA ALA A 254 25.31 -5.16 -17.67
C ALA A 254 24.36 -5.91 -18.63
N TRP A 255 23.27 -6.46 -18.09
CA TRP A 255 22.25 -7.16 -18.86
C TRP A 255 21.28 -6.23 -19.59
N SER A 256 21.18 -4.95 -19.22
CA SER A 256 20.28 -3.99 -19.89
C SER A 256 20.57 -3.84 -21.39
N LYS A 257 21.85 -3.91 -21.79
CA LYS A 257 22.26 -3.86 -23.20
C LYS A 257 21.87 -5.15 -23.94
N THR A 258 21.89 -6.28 -23.24
CA THR A 258 21.44 -7.57 -23.77
C THR A 258 19.92 -7.56 -23.90
N LEU A 259 19.20 -7.13 -22.86
CA LEU A 259 17.75 -7.00 -22.83
C LEU A 259 17.24 -6.03 -23.91
N ALA A 260 17.90 -4.89 -24.11
CA ALA A 260 17.58 -3.98 -25.20
C ALA A 260 17.74 -4.63 -26.58
N ARG A 261 18.77 -5.48 -26.77
CA ARG A 261 18.93 -6.28 -28.00
C ARG A 261 17.84 -7.32 -28.17
N TRP A 262 17.47 -8.03 -27.10
CA TRP A 262 16.37 -9.01 -27.11
C TRP A 262 15.02 -8.36 -27.38
N VAL A 263 14.73 -7.20 -26.77
CA VAL A 263 13.52 -6.42 -27.04
C VAL A 263 13.49 -5.93 -28.48
N LYS A 264 14.61 -5.42 -28.99
CA LYS A 264 14.72 -5.02 -30.40
C LYS A 264 14.50 -6.21 -31.34
N ALA A 265 15.12 -7.37 -31.03
CA ALA A 265 14.96 -8.60 -31.78
C ALA A 265 13.52 -9.14 -31.73
N ALA A 266 12.85 -9.02 -30.59
CA ALA A 266 11.45 -9.43 -30.42
C ALA A 266 10.51 -8.50 -31.19
N VAL A 267 10.76 -7.19 -31.19
CA VAL A 267 9.99 -6.21 -31.98
C VAL A 267 10.20 -6.42 -33.47
N THR A 268 11.44 -6.67 -33.93
CA THR A 268 11.71 -6.97 -35.34
C THR A 268 11.09 -8.30 -35.73
N TRP A 269 11.21 -9.34 -34.90
CA TRP A 269 10.55 -10.62 -35.14
C TRP A 269 9.02 -10.48 -35.20
N LEU A 270 8.43 -9.67 -34.32
CA LEU A 270 6.99 -9.39 -34.36
C LEU A 270 6.58 -8.66 -35.64
N ALA A 271 7.40 -7.72 -36.10
CA ALA A 271 7.19 -7.02 -37.38
C ALA A 271 7.32 -7.99 -38.56
N ASP A 272 8.34 -8.85 -38.57
CA ASP A 272 8.56 -9.87 -39.60
C ASP A 272 7.42 -10.90 -39.65
N VAL A 273 6.88 -11.29 -38.49
CA VAL A 273 5.71 -12.17 -38.39
C VAL A 273 4.46 -11.47 -38.90
N LEU A 274 4.28 -10.17 -38.60
CA LEU A 274 3.18 -9.35 -39.12
C LEU A 274 3.26 -9.17 -40.64
N ASP A 275 4.46 -8.95 -41.18
CA ASP A 275 4.69 -8.82 -42.61
C ASP A 275 4.53 -10.15 -43.33
N TRP A 276 5.05 -11.25 -42.79
CA TRP A 276 4.80 -12.60 -43.30
C TRP A 276 3.31 -12.95 -43.30
N LEU A 277 2.59 -12.60 -42.22
CA LEU A 277 1.15 -12.85 -42.12
C LEU A 277 0.37 -11.98 -43.11
N LYS A 278 0.80 -10.73 -43.31
CA LYS A 278 0.24 -9.83 -44.32
C LYS A 278 0.54 -10.33 -45.74
N GLU A 279 1.72 -10.86 -46.02
CA GLU A 279 2.04 -11.48 -47.31
C GLU A 279 1.23 -12.75 -47.56
N LYS A 280 1.02 -13.58 -46.54
CA LYS A 280 0.27 -14.83 -46.71
C LYS A 280 -1.25 -14.61 -46.80
N VAL A 281 -1.76 -13.52 -46.23
CA VAL A 281 -3.19 -13.16 -46.22
C VAL A 281 -3.56 -12.17 -47.33
N PHE A 282 -2.67 -11.25 -47.71
CA PHE A 282 -2.90 -10.20 -48.72
C PHE A 282 -1.97 -10.27 -49.96
N GLY A 283 -1.01 -11.20 -49.99
CA GLY A 283 -0.12 -11.40 -51.13
C GLY A 283 -0.86 -11.97 -52.34
N LYS A 284 -0.94 -11.14 -53.38
CA LYS A 284 -1.55 -11.42 -54.68
C LYS A 284 -1.09 -12.75 -55.28
N ASN A 285 -2.06 -13.49 -55.79
CA ASN A 285 -1.94 -14.55 -56.80
C ASN A 285 -0.81 -14.25 -57.82
N LYS A 286 0.24 -15.07 -57.80
CA LYS A 286 1.02 -15.36 -59.00
C LYS A 286 0.98 -16.86 -59.26
N THR A 287 0.42 -17.17 -60.41
CA THR A 287 0.20 -18.47 -61.04
C THR A 287 1.47 -19.31 -61.18
N PHE A 288 1.39 -20.62 -60.88
CA PHE A 288 1.85 -21.66 -61.83
C PHE A 288 1.29 -23.06 -61.51
N SER A 289 0.52 -23.59 -62.46
CA SER A 289 0.38 -24.98 -62.94
C SER A 289 0.46 -26.21 -61.98
N THR A 290 -0.68 -26.89 -61.91
CA THR A 290 -0.97 -28.35 -61.75
C THR A 290 0.13 -29.33 -61.32
N LYS A 291 -0.12 -30.10 -60.24
CA LYS A 291 -0.60 -31.51 -60.25
C LYS A 291 -0.58 -32.12 -58.83
N GLY A 292 -1.71 -32.70 -58.39
CA GLY A 292 -1.72 -33.80 -57.41
C GLY A 292 -2.41 -33.60 -56.05
N ARG A 293 -3.58 -34.24 -55.92
CA ARG A 293 -4.20 -34.81 -54.70
C ARG A 293 -4.78 -33.86 -53.63
N SER A 294 -6.10 -33.71 -53.73
CA SER A 294 -7.02 -33.05 -52.81
C SER A 294 -7.24 -33.85 -51.52
N ASP A 295 -6.39 -33.67 -50.52
CA ASP A 295 -6.74 -34.00 -49.12
C ASP A 295 -6.16 -33.01 -48.09
N SER A 296 -5.19 -32.17 -48.48
CA SER A 296 -4.53 -31.22 -47.58
C SER A 296 -5.25 -29.85 -47.44
N SER A 297 -6.19 -29.54 -48.34
CA SER A 297 -6.80 -28.18 -48.47
C SER A 297 -7.73 -27.79 -47.31
N TRP A 298 -8.50 -28.73 -46.76
CA TRP A 298 -9.46 -28.45 -45.67
C TRP A 298 -8.76 -28.22 -44.32
N MET A 299 -7.64 -28.92 -44.10
CA MET A 299 -6.82 -28.83 -42.90
C MET A 299 -6.01 -27.52 -42.87
N THR A 300 -5.51 -27.07 -44.03
CA THR A 300 -4.94 -25.71 -44.17
C THR A 300 -5.99 -24.62 -43.98
N SER A 301 -7.22 -24.83 -44.45
CA SER A 301 -8.31 -23.86 -44.27
C SER A 301 -8.72 -23.72 -42.79
N LEU A 302 -8.74 -24.84 -42.05
CA LEU A 302 -9.02 -24.85 -40.62
C LEU A 302 -7.89 -24.20 -39.80
N GLN A 303 -6.63 -24.45 -40.16
CA GLN A 303 -5.47 -23.80 -39.53
C GLN A 303 -5.47 -22.29 -39.77
N ILE A 304 -5.76 -21.85 -41.00
CA ILE A 304 -5.88 -20.41 -41.33
C ILE A 304 -7.01 -19.78 -40.51
N LEU A 305 -8.17 -20.44 -40.40
CA LEU A 305 -9.29 -19.94 -39.59
C LEU A 305 -8.92 -19.77 -38.11
N ILE A 306 -8.20 -20.73 -37.53
CA ILE A 306 -7.75 -20.68 -36.13
C ILE A 306 -6.75 -19.54 -35.92
N PHE A 307 -5.77 -19.36 -36.83
CA PHE A 307 -4.81 -18.26 -36.75
C PHE A 307 -5.47 -16.89 -36.93
N VAL A 308 -6.48 -16.79 -37.81
CA VAL A 308 -7.27 -15.56 -37.99
C VAL A 308 -8.09 -15.25 -36.72
N LEU A 309 -8.74 -16.24 -36.13
CA LEU A 309 -9.49 -16.07 -34.87
C LEU A 309 -8.57 -15.68 -33.72
N LEU A 310 -7.39 -16.28 -33.62
CA LEU A 310 -6.40 -15.96 -32.59
C LEU A 310 -5.84 -14.55 -32.77
N ALA A 311 -5.52 -14.15 -34.00
CA ALA A 311 -5.11 -12.79 -34.33
C ALA A 311 -6.20 -11.76 -33.98
N LEU A 312 -7.46 -12.07 -34.30
CA LEU A 312 -8.61 -11.22 -34.02
C LEU A 312 -8.87 -11.11 -32.50
N ALA A 313 -8.69 -12.20 -31.75
CA ALA A 313 -8.75 -12.21 -30.28
C ALA A 313 -7.63 -11.37 -29.66
N THR A 314 -6.39 -11.47 -30.15
CA THR A 314 -5.27 -10.63 -29.68
C THR A 314 -5.46 -9.15 -30.04
N CYS A 315 -5.99 -8.85 -31.22
CA CYS A 315 -6.34 -7.47 -31.61
C CYS A 315 -7.47 -6.93 -30.72
N ALA A 316 -8.51 -7.72 -30.43
CA ALA A 316 -9.58 -7.33 -29.53
C ALA A 316 -9.07 -7.11 -28.09
N ALA A 317 -8.20 -7.99 -27.59
CA ALA A 317 -7.57 -7.83 -26.28
C ALA A 317 -6.64 -6.60 -26.23
N GLY A 318 -5.86 -6.34 -27.28
CA GLY A 318 -5.02 -5.16 -27.41
C GLY A 318 -5.82 -3.86 -27.51
N VAL A 319 -6.94 -3.87 -28.24
CA VAL A 319 -7.88 -2.74 -28.31
C VAL A 319 -8.59 -2.53 -26.98
N LEU A 320 -9.04 -3.58 -26.29
CA LEU A 320 -9.63 -3.48 -24.96
C LEU A 320 -8.62 -2.99 -23.93
N PHE A 321 -7.38 -3.45 -23.99
CA PHE A 321 -6.28 -2.96 -23.14
C PHE A 321 -5.97 -1.49 -23.45
N TYR A 322 -5.82 -1.10 -24.71
CA TYR A 322 -5.60 0.29 -25.11
C TYR A 322 -6.80 1.17 -24.72
N ARG A 323 -8.02 0.69 -24.89
CA ARG A 323 -9.25 1.42 -24.57
C ARG A 323 -9.43 1.56 -23.06
N THR A 324 -9.16 0.54 -22.26
CA THR A 324 -9.21 0.60 -20.79
C THR A 324 -8.05 1.42 -20.21
N TRP A 325 -6.85 1.35 -20.80
CA TRP A 325 -5.70 2.16 -20.40
C TRP A 325 -5.90 3.63 -20.75
N ARG A 326 -6.39 3.94 -21.96
CA ARG A 326 -6.74 5.30 -22.40
C ARG A 326 -7.96 5.84 -21.67
N GLN A 327 -8.96 5.01 -21.37
CA GLN A 327 -10.10 5.41 -20.53
C GLN A 327 -9.68 5.62 -19.08
N ARG A 328 -8.67 4.93 -18.54
CA ARG A 328 -8.13 5.23 -17.19
C ARG A 328 -7.32 6.52 -17.16
N ARG A 329 -6.54 6.80 -18.21
CA ARG A 329 -5.91 8.13 -18.38
C ARG A 329 -6.95 9.24 -18.56
N ARG A 330 -8.04 9.00 -19.30
CA ARG A 330 -9.15 9.96 -19.43
C ARG A 330 -10.06 10.03 -18.19
N ARG A 331 -10.20 8.98 -17.39
CA ARG A 331 -10.98 8.98 -16.14
C ARG A 331 -10.31 9.77 -15.01
N THR A 332 -9.07 10.20 -15.20
CA THR A 332 -8.39 11.08 -14.24
C THR A 332 -8.65 12.57 -14.53
N GLU A 333 -9.30 12.89 -15.66
CA GLU A 333 -9.80 14.24 -15.99
C GLU A 333 -11.13 14.13 -16.75
N VAL A 334 -12.11 13.50 -16.12
CA VAL A 334 -13.50 13.95 -16.29
C VAL A 334 -13.97 14.05 -14.86
N ALA A 335 -13.76 15.23 -14.28
CA ALA A 335 -14.68 15.72 -13.29
C ALA A 335 -16.05 15.56 -13.95
N SER A 336 -16.78 14.53 -13.50
CA SER A 336 -18.21 14.51 -13.70
C SER A 336 -18.65 15.89 -13.27
N GLU A 337 -19.31 16.61 -14.18
CA GLU A 337 -20.09 17.77 -13.84
C GLU A 337 -21.03 17.31 -12.74
N ALA A 338 -20.59 17.55 -11.50
CA ALA A 338 -21.30 17.12 -10.34
C ALA A 338 -22.55 17.97 -10.38
N VAL A 339 -23.70 17.32 -10.47
CA VAL A 339 -24.88 17.87 -9.83
C VAL A 339 -24.42 18.19 -8.42
N VAL A 340 -24.18 19.48 -8.15
CA VAL A 340 -23.63 19.96 -6.90
C VAL A 340 -24.64 19.56 -5.83
N ALA A 341 -24.41 18.42 -5.19
CA ALA A 341 -25.08 18.09 -3.96
C ALA A 341 -24.67 19.19 -2.99
N VAL A 342 -25.65 19.98 -2.53
CA VAL A 342 -25.45 21.01 -1.52
C VAL A 342 -24.64 20.38 -0.38
N PRO A 343 -23.40 20.82 -0.12
CA PRO A 343 -22.56 20.21 0.91
C PRO A 343 -23.26 20.29 2.27
N ASP A 344 -23.24 19.19 3.02
CA ASP A 344 -23.78 19.18 4.37
C ASP A 344 -22.84 20.00 5.29
N LEU A 345 -23.28 21.20 5.66
CA LEU A 345 -22.53 22.12 6.51
C LEU A 345 -22.41 21.65 7.97
N ALA A 346 -23.06 20.55 8.37
CA ALA A 346 -22.77 19.91 9.65
C ALA A 346 -21.47 19.09 9.58
N ASP A 347 -21.09 18.58 8.40
CA ASP A 347 -19.90 17.75 8.22
C ASP A 347 -18.61 18.60 8.28
N GLU A 348 -17.68 18.28 9.18
CA GLU A 348 -16.37 18.93 9.30
C GLU A 348 -15.46 18.69 8.08
N ASN A 349 -15.76 17.68 7.26
CA ASN A 349 -14.97 17.38 6.05
C ASN A 349 -15.22 18.35 4.89
N VAL A 350 -16.22 19.24 5.00
CA VAL A 350 -16.49 20.28 3.99
C VAL A 350 -15.32 21.26 3.93
N THR A 351 -14.66 21.31 2.77
CA THR A 351 -13.54 22.22 2.50
C THR A 351 -14.00 23.37 1.61
N ALA A 352 -13.48 24.58 1.81
CA ALA A 352 -13.84 25.77 1.03
C ALA A 352 -13.66 25.60 -0.49
N GLY A 353 -12.76 24.71 -0.93
CA GLY A 353 -12.51 24.42 -2.34
C GLY A 353 -13.56 23.56 -3.04
N GLN A 354 -14.63 23.14 -2.34
CA GLN A 354 -15.69 22.31 -2.92
C GLN A 354 -16.70 23.12 -3.75
N LEU A 355 -16.91 24.40 -3.42
CA LEU A 355 -17.77 25.31 -4.17
C LEU A 355 -17.02 26.61 -4.51
N PRO A 356 -17.35 27.25 -5.64
CA PRO A 356 -16.99 28.64 -5.88
C PRO A 356 -17.54 29.56 -4.79
N GLU A 357 -16.89 30.71 -4.61
CA GLU A 357 -17.32 31.75 -3.66
C GLU A 357 -18.80 32.14 -3.83
N ASP A 358 -19.26 32.40 -5.06
CA ASP A 358 -20.62 32.84 -5.35
C ASP A 358 -21.69 31.84 -4.87
N ASP A 359 -21.37 30.54 -4.97
CA ASP A 359 -22.27 29.48 -4.53
C ASP A 359 -22.30 29.37 -3.00
N TRP A 360 -21.16 29.59 -2.32
CA TRP A 360 -21.13 29.72 -0.85
C TRP A 360 -21.95 30.92 -0.37
N LEU A 361 -21.85 32.06 -1.04
CA LEU A 361 -22.63 33.27 -0.71
C LEU A 361 -24.14 33.07 -0.97
N ARG A 362 -24.50 32.32 -2.01
CA ARG A 362 -25.90 31.94 -2.25
C ARG A 362 -26.43 31.05 -1.14
N LEU A 363 -25.68 30.01 -0.77
CA LEU A 363 -26.03 29.09 0.32
C LEU A 363 -26.15 29.83 1.67
N ALA A 364 -25.24 30.76 1.95
CA ALA A 364 -25.31 31.60 3.14
C ALA A 364 -26.61 32.42 3.19
N ARG A 365 -27.02 33.04 2.07
CA ARG A 365 -28.28 33.81 2.00
C ARG A 365 -29.52 32.94 2.22
N GLU A 366 -29.53 31.73 1.69
CA GLU A 366 -30.61 30.76 1.92
C GLU A 366 -30.69 30.31 3.39
N LEU A 367 -29.55 30.11 4.07
CA LEU A 367 -29.53 29.74 5.48
C LEU A 367 -29.93 30.90 6.38
N LEU A 368 -29.58 32.14 6.00
CA LEU A 368 -30.06 33.34 6.69
C LEU A 368 -31.59 33.49 6.60
N SER A 369 -32.19 33.20 5.45
CA SER A 369 -33.65 33.28 5.30
C SER A 369 -34.40 32.18 6.07
N LYS A 370 -33.76 31.01 6.24
CA LYS A 370 -34.25 29.91 7.09
C LYS A 370 -34.05 30.15 8.59
N GLY A 371 -33.30 31.17 8.98
CA GLY A 371 -32.99 31.48 10.38
C GLY A 371 -31.87 30.61 10.98
N GLU A 372 -31.18 29.82 10.16
CA GLU A 372 -30.06 28.96 10.58
C GLU A 372 -28.75 29.75 10.63
N LEU A 373 -28.65 30.68 11.59
CA LEU A 373 -27.58 31.68 11.65
C LEU A 373 -26.18 31.07 11.78
N ARG A 374 -26.03 29.95 12.49
CA ARG A 374 -24.74 29.29 12.71
C ARG A 374 -24.19 28.65 11.43
N PHE A 375 -25.05 27.96 10.68
CA PHE A 375 -24.67 27.39 9.38
C PHE A 375 -24.46 28.48 8.33
N ALA A 376 -25.25 29.55 8.36
CA ALA A 376 -25.04 30.72 7.52
C ALA A 376 -23.65 31.34 7.75
N LEU A 377 -23.25 31.54 9.01
CA LEU A 377 -21.92 32.05 9.36
C LEU A 377 -20.80 31.13 8.83
N ARG A 378 -20.97 29.81 8.95
CA ARG A 378 -20.03 28.83 8.41
C ARG A 378 -19.90 28.94 6.88
N ALA A 379 -21.02 29.08 6.17
CA ALA A 379 -21.00 29.27 4.72
C ALA A 379 -20.29 30.59 4.33
N LEU A 380 -20.51 31.68 5.07
CA LEU A 380 -19.81 32.95 4.84
C LEU A 380 -18.30 32.85 5.10
N TYR A 381 -17.89 32.08 6.11
CA TYR A 381 -16.46 31.82 6.36
C TYR A 381 -15.82 30.97 5.25
N LEU A 382 -16.52 29.94 4.77
CA LEU A 382 -16.04 29.17 3.62
C LEU A 382 -15.96 30.01 2.34
N ALA A 383 -16.89 30.95 2.15
CA ALA A 383 -16.84 31.92 1.06
C ALA A 383 -15.57 32.81 1.13
N SER A 384 -15.20 33.30 2.32
CA SER A 384 -14.00 34.13 2.47
C SER A 384 -12.71 33.36 2.17
N LEU A 385 -12.63 32.09 2.59
CA LEU A 385 -11.52 31.20 2.25
C LEU A 385 -11.47 30.90 0.75
N ALA A 386 -12.62 30.65 0.11
CA ALA A 386 -12.69 30.44 -1.33
C ALA A 386 -12.23 31.69 -2.10
N HIS A 387 -12.65 32.88 -1.67
CA HIS A 387 -12.23 34.16 -2.27
C HIS A 387 -10.71 34.36 -2.20
N LEU A 388 -10.14 34.22 -1.00
CA LEU A 388 -8.70 34.40 -0.79
C LEU A 388 -7.87 33.36 -1.54
N ALA A 389 -8.40 32.14 -1.72
CA ALA A 389 -7.75 31.10 -2.49
C ALA A 389 -7.79 31.39 -4.00
N GLN A 390 -8.88 31.93 -4.53
CA GLN A 390 -8.99 32.34 -5.93
C GLN A 390 -8.00 33.45 -6.30
N ARG A 391 -7.62 34.30 -5.35
CA ARG A 391 -6.60 35.35 -5.52
C ARG A 391 -5.17 34.90 -5.17
N ASP A 392 -4.93 33.59 -5.02
CA ASP A 392 -3.64 33.00 -4.63
C ASP A 392 -3.05 33.53 -3.29
N MET A 393 -3.87 34.17 -2.45
CA MET A 393 -3.46 34.74 -1.16
C MET A 393 -3.38 33.69 -0.04
N ILE A 394 -4.09 32.57 -0.20
CA ILE A 394 -3.98 31.38 0.67
C ILE A 394 -4.02 30.11 -0.16
N SER A 395 -3.48 29.01 0.37
CA SER A 395 -3.56 27.69 -0.26
C SER A 395 -4.46 26.77 0.55
N LEU A 396 -5.59 26.35 -0.02
CA LEU A 396 -6.55 25.47 0.64
C LEU A 396 -5.98 24.07 0.83
N ALA A 397 -5.99 23.58 2.08
CA ALA A 397 -5.57 22.23 2.40
C ALA A 397 -6.33 21.69 3.61
N LYS A 398 -6.71 20.40 3.57
CA LYS A 398 -7.52 19.76 4.62
C LYS A 398 -6.85 19.79 6.01
N PHE A 399 -5.52 19.74 6.05
CA PHE A 399 -4.77 19.66 7.30
C PHE A 399 -4.47 21.03 7.95
N LYS A 400 -4.88 22.14 7.32
CA LYS A 400 -4.60 23.49 7.83
C LYS A 400 -5.66 23.93 8.84
N SER A 401 -5.20 24.51 9.94
CA SER A 401 -6.04 25.16 10.94
C SER A 401 -6.40 26.60 10.54
N ASN A 402 -7.40 27.20 11.21
CA ASN A 402 -7.76 28.61 11.00
C ASN A 402 -6.57 29.56 11.24
N ARG A 403 -5.75 29.27 12.27
CA ARG A 403 -4.52 30.02 12.56
C ARG A 403 -3.46 29.89 11.46
N ASP A 404 -3.39 28.76 10.78
CA ASP A 404 -2.46 28.58 9.65
C ASP A 404 -2.85 29.46 8.46
N TYR A 405 -4.16 29.59 8.21
CA TYR A 405 -4.67 30.49 7.16
C TYR A 405 -4.37 31.96 7.49
N GLU A 406 -4.55 32.40 8.73
CA GLU A 406 -4.16 33.75 9.16
C GLU A 406 -2.66 34.02 8.97
N GLN A 407 -1.80 33.07 9.38
CA GLN A 407 -0.35 33.22 9.22
C GLN A 407 0.09 33.19 7.75
N GLU A 408 -0.57 32.41 6.90
CA GLU A 408 -0.33 32.41 5.46
C GLU A 408 -0.73 33.74 4.85
N LEU A 409 -1.93 34.25 5.17
CA LEU A 409 -2.42 35.53 4.69
C LEU A 409 -1.50 36.69 5.13
N ARG A 410 -1.09 36.72 6.40
CA ARG A 410 -0.14 37.72 6.92
C ARG A 410 1.19 37.71 6.18
N ARG A 411 1.64 36.53 5.72
CA ARG A 411 2.89 36.40 4.96
C ARG A 411 2.76 36.87 3.51
N ARG A 412 1.62 36.60 2.86
CA ARG A 412 1.40 36.87 1.42
C ARG A 412 0.79 38.24 1.14
N ALA A 413 -0.09 38.73 2.00
CA ALA A 413 -0.82 40.00 1.83
C ALA A 413 -0.22 41.16 2.66
N ARG A 414 1.12 41.24 2.76
CA ARG A 414 1.82 42.26 3.60
C ARG A 414 1.47 43.71 3.25
N ALA A 415 1.11 43.97 2.00
CA ALA A 415 0.77 45.30 1.50
C ALA A 415 -0.64 45.76 1.90
N LEU A 416 -1.46 44.87 2.48
CA LEU A 416 -2.87 45.13 2.82
C LEU A 416 -3.12 44.78 4.30
N PRO A 417 -2.69 45.64 5.25
CA PRO A 417 -2.91 45.38 6.68
C PRO A 417 -4.39 45.32 7.05
N ASP A 418 -5.21 46.19 6.46
CA ASP A 418 -6.66 46.25 6.71
C ASP A 418 -7.38 44.95 6.35
N LEU A 419 -6.91 44.24 5.31
CA LEU A 419 -7.42 42.93 4.89
C LEU A 419 -7.10 41.87 5.96
N GLN A 420 -5.89 41.90 6.51
CA GLN A 420 -5.45 40.94 7.52
C GLN A 420 -6.25 41.10 8.81
N ASP A 421 -6.48 42.34 9.23
CA ASP A 421 -7.25 42.64 10.44
C ASP A 421 -8.72 42.25 10.28
N ALA A 422 -9.32 42.54 9.12
CA ALA A 422 -10.70 42.13 8.81
C ALA A 422 -10.86 40.60 8.80
N PHE A 423 -9.89 39.87 8.22
CA PHE A 423 -9.92 38.40 8.20
C PHE A 423 -9.71 37.81 9.59
N ALA A 424 -8.76 38.32 10.39
CA ALA A 424 -8.52 37.86 11.76
C ALA A 424 -9.73 38.10 12.68
N GLU A 425 -10.42 39.23 12.54
CA GLU A 425 -11.67 39.49 13.27
C GLU A 425 -12.76 38.46 12.90
N ASN A 426 -12.89 38.14 11.61
CA ASN A 426 -13.86 37.14 11.14
C ASN A 426 -13.53 35.72 11.60
N VAL A 427 -12.26 35.31 11.58
CA VAL A 427 -11.83 34.03 12.15
C VAL A 427 -12.17 33.96 13.64
N GLY A 428 -11.90 35.03 14.40
CA GLY A 428 -12.24 35.08 15.83
C GLY A 428 -13.74 35.06 16.13
N ILE A 429 -14.59 35.62 15.26
CA ILE A 429 -16.05 35.49 15.38
C ILE A 429 -16.49 34.06 15.05
N PHE A 430 -15.95 33.48 13.96
CA PHE A 430 -16.24 32.12 13.55
C PHE A 430 -15.84 31.10 14.62
N ASP A 431 -14.64 31.20 15.19
CA ASP A 431 -14.16 30.27 16.21
C ASP A 431 -15.03 30.30 17.47
N ARG A 432 -15.46 31.49 17.90
CA ARG A 432 -16.36 31.65 19.06
C ARG A 432 -17.73 31.02 18.82
N VAL A 433 -18.30 31.18 17.63
CA VAL A 433 -19.63 30.64 17.31
C VAL A 433 -19.57 29.14 17.04
N TRP A 434 -18.59 28.70 16.24
CA TRP A 434 -18.53 27.33 15.76
C TRP A 434 -17.93 26.37 16.78
N TYR A 435 -16.77 26.71 17.37
CA TYR A 435 -16.09 25.89 18.36
C TYR A 435 -16.42 26.29 19.80
N GLY A 436 -16.65 27.59 20.06
CA GLY A 436 -17.00 28.12 21.38
C GLY A 436 -18.48 27.99 21.76
N LEU A 437 -19.34 27.50 20.86
CA LEU A 437 -20.78 27.32 21.08
C LEU A 437 -21.54 28.59 21.53
N HIS A 438 -21.02 29.78 21.20
CA HIS A 438 -21.71 31.04 21.48
C HIS A 438 -22.86 31.29 20.50
N ASP A 439 -23.94 31.90 20.98
CA ASP A 439 -25.07 32.31 20.15
C ASP A 439 -24.66 33.40 19.15
N VAL A 440 -25.23 33.31 17.93
CA VAL A 440 -24.97 34.29 16.87
C VAL A 440 -25.82 35.53 17.12
N THR A 441 -25.21 36.60 17.64
CA THR A 441 -25.85 37.91 17.74
C THR A 441 -25.96 38.56 16.36
N ARG A 442 -27.02 39.37 16.15
CA ARG A 442 -27.19 40.11 14.89
C ARG A 442 -26.04 41.08 14.63
N GLU A 443 -25.47 41.66 15.69
CA GLU A 443 -24.31 42.54 15.62
C GLU A 443 -23.07 41.80 15.12
N ALA A 444 -22.79 40.60 15.64
CA ALA A 444 -21.65 39.80 15.21
C ALA A 444 -21.79 39.38 13.73
N LEU A 445 -23.00 39.03 13.29
CA LEU A 445 -23.26 38.70 11.89
C LEU A 445 -23.09 39.91 10.96
N GLN A 446 -23.61 41.08 11.34
CA GLN A 446 -23.42 42.32 10.57
C GLN A 446 -21.95 42.69 10.49
N ARG A 447 -21.22 42.58 11.60
CA ARG A 447 -19.78 42.83 11.65
C ARG A 447 -19.02 41.88 10.72
N PHE A 448 -19.39 40.60 10.73
CA PHE A 448 -18.81 39.60 9.86
C PHE A 448 -19.01 39.93 8.37
N GLN A 449 -20.23 40.35 8.00
CA GLN A 449 -20.56 40.74 6.63
C GLN A 449 -19.79 41.98 6.17
N ILE A 450 -19.71 43.02 7.01
CA ILE A 450 -18.92 44.24 6.71
C ILE A 450 -17.45 43.88 6.46
N ASN A 451 -16.88 42.99 7.27
CA ASN A 451 -15.50 42.55 7.10
C ASN A 451 -15.33 41.67 5.86
N LEU A 452 -16.33 40.86 5.51
CA LEU A 452 -16.33 40.06 4.28
C LEU A 452 -16.33 40.96 3.04
N GLU A 453 -17.14 42.02 3.02
CA GLU A 453 -17.16 43.01 1.93
C GLU A 453 -15.79 43.70 1.77
N LYS A 454 -15.12 44.02 2.89
CA LYS A 454 -13.74 44.54 2.85
C LYS A 454 -12.74 43.54 2.27
N ILE A 455 -12.88 42.26 2.63
CA ILE A 455 -12.04 41.18 2.10
C ILE A 455 -12.25 41.03 0.58
N GLN A 456 -13.48 41.20 0.10
CA GLN A 456 -13.82 41.09 -1.32
C GLN A 456 -13.39 42.32 -2.14
N ALA A 457 -13.36 43.51 -1.52
CA ALA A 457 -12.97 44.75 -2.18
C ALA A 457 -11.47 44.86 -2.46
N CYS A 458 -10.63 44.16 -1.69
CA CYS A 458 -9.17 44.11 -1.86
C CYS A 458 -8.78 43.05 -2.87
#